data_AF-A0A9X2G6C9-F1
#
_entry.id   AF-A0A9X2G6C9-F1
#
_cell.length_a   1.000
_cell.length_b   1.000
_cell.length_c   1.000
_cell.angle_alpha   90.00
_cell.angle_beta   90.00
_cell.angle_gamma   90.00
#
_symmetry.space_group_name_H-M   'P 1'
#
loop_
_entity.id
_entity.type
_entity.pdbx_description
1 polymer ?
#
loop_
_entity_poly.entity_id
_entity_poly.type
_entity_poly.pdbx_seq_one_letter_code
_entity_poly.pdbx_strand_id
1 'polypeptide(L)'
;MVESFNNFSKWIGFGNNGVIAENEPKEQEKAIKFNTLVADLIMYQTTLDMSLVLNRLRSEGETVHRADVAIMSPYQENNVRRFGDYIYDLNAPLDGMEVHLDLGEEADAA
;
A
#
# COMPACT_ATOMS: atom_id res chain seq x y z
N MET A 1 0.92 -8.74 -10.46
CA MET A 1 0.16 -7.49 -10.18
C MET A 1 -1.28 -7.83 -9.80
N VAL A 2 -2.15 -8.25 -10.74
CA VAL A 2 -3.58 -8.55 -10.45
C VAL A 2 -3.77 -9.64 -9.39
N GLU A 3 -2.98 -10.73 -9.45
CA GLU A 3 -3.09 -11.83 -8.48
C GLU A 3 -2.64 -11.41 -7.07
N SER A 4 -1.56 -10.64 -6.97
CA SER A 4 -1.06 -10.09 -5.70
C SER A 4 -2.09 -9.16 -5.04
N PHE A 5 -2.74 -8.30 -5.84
CA PHE A 5 -3.84 -7.45 -5.36
C PHE A 5 -5.04 -8.26 -4.88
N ASN A 6 -5.46 -9.29 -5.65
CA ASN A 6 -6.58 -10.13 -5.26
C ASN A 6 -6.33 -10.88 -3.95
N ASN A 7 -5.10 -11.39 -3.77
CA ASN A 7 -4.71 -12.03 -2.50
C ASN A 7 -4.68 -11.01 -1.36
N PHE A 8 -4.15 -9.81 -1.60
CA PHE A 8 -4.09 -8.74 -0.62
C PHE A 8 -5.48 -8.23 -0.19
N SER A 9 -6.41 -8.00 -1.13
CA SER A 9 -7.78 -7.58 -0.81
C SER A 9 -8.55 -8.66 -0.06
N LYS A 10 -8.36 -9.94 -0.41
CA LYS A 10 -8.90 -11.06 0.37
C LYS A 10 -8.32 -11.08 1.79
N TRP A 11 -7.02 -10.86 1.92
CA TRP A 11 -6.37 -10.75 3.23
C TRP A 11 -6.95 -9.58 4.03
N ILE A 12 -7.15 -8.39 3.46
CA ILE A 12 -7.76 -7.25 4.16
C ILE A 12 -9.18 -7.58 4.65
N GLY A 13 -9.96 -8.34 3.88
CA GLY A 13 -11.31 -8.79 4.25
C GLY A 13 -11.31 -9.79 5.42
N PHE A 14 -11.07 -9.33 6.64
CA PHE A 14 -10.92 -10.18 7.85
C PHE A 14 -12.22 -10.64 8.49
N GLY A 15 -13.35 -10.05 8.12
CA GLY A 15 -14.67 -10.52 8.53
C GLY A 15 -15.00 -11.86 7.87
N ASN A 16 -15.13 -12.92 8.67
CA ASN A 16 -15.70 -14.21 8.27
C ASN A 16 -15.02 -14.88 7.06
N ASN A 17 -13.70 -14.75 6.86
CA ASN A 17 -12.98 -15.29 5.69
C ASN A 17 -13.53 -14.77 4.33
N GLY A 18 -14.18 -13.60 4.30
CA GLY A 18 -14.86 -13.09 3.10
C GLY A 18 -16.20 -13.76 2.79
N VAL A 19 -16.73 -14.58 3.72
CA VAL A 19 -18.07 -15.15 3.61
C VAL A 19 -19.09 -14.08 3.95
N ILE A 20 -19.79 -13.63 2.91
CA ILE A 20 -20.88 -12.68 3.03
C ILE A 20 -22.03 -13.38 3.77
N ALA A 21 -22.33 -12.91 4.98
CA ALA A 21 -23.32 -13.52 5.86
C ALA A 21 -24.76 -13.41 5.34
N GLU A 22 -25.02 -12.43 4.46
CA GLU A 22 -26.35 -12.11 3.95
C GLU A 22 -26.39 -12.17 2.42
N ASN A 23 -27.38 -12.87 1.87
CA ASN A 23 -27.58 -12.98 0.42
C ASN A 23 -28.34 -11.76 -0.13
N GLU A 24 -27.90 -10.55 0.22
CA GLU A 24 -28.41 -9.29 -0.33
C GLU A 24 -27.39 -8.67 -1.29
N PRO A 25 -27.64 -8.65 -2.61
CA PRO A 25 -26.66 -8.20 -3.60
C PRO A 25 -26.10 -6.79 -3.37
N LYS A 26 -26.91 -5.88 -2.80
CA LYS A 26 -26.50 -4.50 -2.53
C LYS A 26 -25.46 -4.41 -1.43
N GLU A 27 -25.66 -5.15 -0.33
CA GLU A 27 -24.70 -5.19 0.77
C GLU A 27 -23.42 -5.93 0.38
N GLN A 28 -23.52 -6.94 -0.50
CA GLN A 28 -22.36 -7.60 -1.11
C GLN A 28 -21.51 -6.65 -1.94
N GLU A 29 -22.14 -5.91 -2.85
CA GLU A 29 -21.47 -4.92 -3.69
C GLU A 29 -20.78 -3.85 -2.85
N LYS A 30 -21.47 -3.37 -1.80
CA LYS A 30 -20.94 -2.40 -0.85
C LYS A 30 -19.69 -2.95 -0.15
N ALA A 31 -19.77 -4.16 0.40
CA ALA A 31 -18.64 -4.80 1.09
C ALA A 31 -17.42 -4.96 0.17
N ILE A 32 -17.63 -5.39 -1.08
CA ILE A 32 -16.55 -5.51 -2.09
C ILE A 32 -15.92 -4.15 -2.34
N LYS A 33 -16.72 -3.11 -2.65
CA LYS A 33 -16.21 -1.77 -2.95
C LYS A 33 -15.45 -1.16 -1.78
N PHE A 34 -15.96 -1.31 -0.55
CA PHE A 34 -15.26 -0.82 0.64
C PHE A 34 -13.94 -1.55 0.87
N ASN A 35 -13.91 -2.87 0.71
CA ASN A 35 -12.67 -3.64 0.82
C ASN A 35 -11.65 -3.18 -0.23
N THR A 36 -12.06 -3.07 -1.50
CA THR A 36 -11.19 -2.57 -2.58
C THR A 36 -10.63 -1.18 -2.24
N LEU A 37 -11.48 -0.25 -1.78
CA LEU A 37 -11.04 1.08 -1.38
C LEU A 37 -10.00 1.05 -0.27
N VAL A 38 -10.22 0.25 0.78
CA VAL A 38 -9.26 0.09 1.88
C VAL A 38 -7.95 -0.51 1.38
N ALA A 39 -8.00 -1.49 0.48
CA ALA A 39 -6.81 -2.07 -0.13
C ALA A 39 -5.99 -1.05 -0.93
N ASP A 40 -6.65 -0.20 -1.71
CA ASP A 40 -6.00 0.85 -2.48
C ASP A 40 -5.36 1.91 -1.56
N LEU A 41 -6.03 2.29 -0.47
CA LEU A 41 -5.49 3.23 0.51
C LEU A 41 -4.24 2.69 1.23
N ILE A 42 -4.26 1.42 1.63
CA ILE A 42 -3.11 0.79 2.29
C ILE A 42 -1.94 0.62 1.32
N MET A 43 -2.23 0.22 0.07
CA MET A 43 -1.23 0.15 -1.00
C MET A 43 -0.57 1.51 -1.23
N TYR A 44 -1.36 2.58 -1.27
CA TYR A 44 -0.87 3.95 -1.41
C TYR A 44 0.05 4.32 -0.25
N GLN A 45 -0.39 4.16 1.00
CA GLN A 45 0.44 4.45 2.17
C GLN A 45 1.74 3.65 2.19
N THR A 46 1.68 2.35 1.88
CA THR A 46 2.88 1.50 1.82
C THR A 46 3.86 2.00 0.76
N THR A 47 3.36 2.43 -0.41
CA THR A 47 4.19 2.98 -1.48
C THR A 47 4.84 4.32 -1.07
N LEU A 48 4.10 5.17 -0.34
CA LEU A 48 4.65 6.41 0.21
C LEU A 48 5.78 6.12 1.21
N ASP A 49 5.53 5.22 2.17
CA ASP A 49 6.51 4.83 3.18
C ASP A 49 7.77 4.26 2.54
N MET A 50 7.61 3.38 1.54
CA MET A 50 8.72 2.84 0.76
C MET A 50 9.53 3.96 0.09
N SER A 51 8.86 4.91 -0.56
CA SER A 51 9.52 6.02 -1.26
C SER A 51 10.29 6.92 -0.29
N LEU A 52 9.71 7.21 0.89
CA LEU A 52 10.36 7.99 1.95
C LEU A 52 11.62 7.28 2.48
N VAL A 53 11.54 5.97 2.73
CA VAL A 53 12.68 5.18 3.20
C VAL A 53 13.78 5.12 2.13
N LEU A 54 13.42 4.93 0.86
CA LEU A 54 14.39 4.92 -0.25
C LEU A 54 15.08 6.28 -0.42
N ASN A 55 14.33 7.38 -0.36
CA ASN A 55 14.90 8.73 -0.40
C ASN A 55 15.85 8.99 0.78
N ARG A 56 15.49 8.51 1.98
CA ARG A 56 16.37 8.59 3.15
C ARG A 56 17.67 7.80 2.94
N LEU A 57 17.60 6.56 2.46
CA LEU A 57 18.80 5.76 2.17
C LEU A 57 19.73 6.47 1.18
N ARG A 58 19.17 7.09 0.13
CA ARG A 58 19.97 7.91 -0.81
C ARG A 58 20.62 9.11 -0.12
N SER A 59 19.91 9.80 0.77
CA SER A 59 20.47 10.93 1.54
C SER A 59 21.61 10.52 2.47
N GLU A 60 21.62 9.26 2.91
CA GLU A 60 22.67 8.66 3.74
C GLU A 60 23.86 8.16 2.88
N GLY A 61 23.77 8.22 1.55
CA GLY A 61 24.83 7.85 0.60
C GLY A 61 24.71 6.43 0.04
N GLU A 62 23.64 5.69 0.37
CA GLU A 62 23.43 4.33 -0.13
C GLU A 62 22.91 4.32 -1.58
N THR A 63 23.37 3.34 -2.36
CA THR A 63 22.96 3.15 -3.76
C THR A 63 21.61 2.43 -3.84
N VAL A 64 20.62 3.08 -4.46
CA VAL A 64 19.30 2.49 -4.75
C VAL A 64 19.16 2.29 -6.26
N HIS A 65 19.12 1.04 -6.73
CA HIS A 65 18.94 0.73 -8.14
C HIS A 65 17.46 0.63 -8.53
N ARG A 66 17.13 1.06 -9.74
CA ARG A 66 15.77 0.96 -10.27
C ARG A 66 15.28 -0.49 -10.34
N ALA A 67 16.18 -1.44 -10.64
CA ALA A 67 15.86 -2.86 -10.72
C ALA A 67 15.37 -3.45 -9.38
N ASP A 68 15.98 -3.00 -8.26
CA ASP A 68 15.60 -3.44 -6.92
C ASP A 68 14.22 -2.89 -6.53
N VAL A 69 13.93 -1.64 -6.90
CA VAL A 69 12.61 -1.02 -6.66
C VAL A 69 11.53 -1.69 -7.51
N ALA A 70 11.84 -2.08 -8.75
CA ALA A 70 10.87 -2.68 -9.67
C ALA A 70 10.32 -4.04 -9.21
N ILE A 71 11.07 -4.77 -8.37
CA ILE A 71 10.63 -6.06 -7.81
C ILE A 71 9.92 -5.91 -6.46
N MET A 72 9.93 -4.73 -5.85
CA MET A 72 9.22 -4.50 -4.59
C MET A 72 7.72 -4.49 -4.81
N SER A 73 6.99 -5.18 -3.94
CA SER A 73 5.53 -5.19 -3.96
C SER A 73 4.98 -4.27 -2.87
N PRO A 74 4.01 -3.38 -3.18
CA PRO A 74 3.35 -2.55 -2.19
C PRO A 74 2.29 -3.31 -1.38
N TYR A 75 2.04 -4.59 -1.70
CA TYR A 75 1.04 -5.44 -1.04
C TYR A 75 1.63 -6.18 0.16
N GLN A 76 2.35 -5.48 1.02
CA GLN A 76 2.95 -6.06 2.22
C GLN A 76 1.88 -6.22 3.31
N GLU A 77 1.82 -7.39 3.92
CA GLU A 77 0.85 -7.69 5.00
C GLU A 77 1.42 -7.34 6.39
N ASN A 78 2.74 -7.44 6.55
CA ASN A 78 3.43 -7.37 7.85
C ASN A 78 3.43 -5.96 8.46
N ASN A 79 3.28 -4.91 7.65
CA ASN A 79 3.24 -3.51 8.09
C ASN A 79 1.82 -3.02 8.42
N VAL A 80 0.79 -3.84 8.19
CA VAL A 80 -0.62 -3.44 8.37
C VAL A 80 -1.17 -3.96 9.69
N ARG A 81 -1.63 -3.05 10.55
CA ARG A 81 -2.32 -3.41 11.82
C ARG A 81 -3.77 -3.79 11.56
N ARG A 82 -3.99 -4.97 10.99
CA ARG A 82 -5.30 -5.47 10.53
C ARG A 82 -6.42 -5.45 11.57
N PHE A 83 -6.10 -5.64 12.85
CA PHE A 83 -7.05 -5.62 13.98
C PHE A 83 -6.81 -4.46 14.96
N GLY A 84 -6.04 -3.45 14.56
CA GLY A 84 -5.67 -2.34 15.43
C GLY A 84 -6.80 -1.32 15.61
N ASP A 85 -6.83 -0.68 16.78
CA ASP A 85 -7.62 0.53 16.97
C ASP A 85 -6.97 1.68 16.19
N TYR A 86 -7.67 2.16 15.15
CA TYR A 86 -7.26 3.33 14.39
C TYR A 86 -7.82 4.59 15.06
N ILE A 87 -6.96 5.35 15.74
CA ILE A 87 -7.32 6.68 16.25
C ILE A 87 -7.01 7.68 15.14
N TYR A 88 -8.05 8.22 14.51
CA TYR A 88 -7.91 9.20 13.43
C TYR A 88 -7.99 10.61 14.00
N ASP A 89 -6.89 11.36 13.94
CA ASP A 89 -6.90 12.78 14.26
C ASP A 89 -7.14 13.60 12.98
N LEU A 90 -8.36 14.11 12.83
CA LEU A 90 -8.78 14.91 11.68
C LEU A 90 -8.12 16.30 11.64
N ASN A 91 -7.49 16.73 12.74
CA ASN A 91 -6.82 18.02 12.83
C ASN A 91 -5.29 17.89 12.73
N ALA A 92 -4.77 16.67 12.55
CA ALA A 92 -3.36 16.47 12.34
C ALA A 92 -2.92 17.24 11.08
N PRO A 93 -1.85 18.06 11.16
CA PRO A 93 -1.34 18.74 9.98
C PRO A 93 -0.94 17.70 8.94
N LEU A 94 -1.37 17.90 7.69
CA LEU A 94 -0.92 17.14 6.52
C LEU A 94 0.50 17.58 6.18
N ASP A 95 1.45 17.39 7.10
CA ASP A 95 2.84 17.74 6.87
C ASP A 95 3.49 16.69 5.94
N GLY A 96 4.09 17.16 4.85
CA GLY A 96 5.09 16.42 4.09
C GLY A 96 4.59 15.26 3.23
N MET A 97 3.50 15.42 2.47
CA MET A 97 3.18 14.50 1.35
C MET A 97 3.88 14.91 0.03
N GLU A 98 5.12 15.39 0.10
CA GLU A 98 5.95 15.58 -1.10
C GLU A 98 6.73 14.29 -1.36
N VAL A 99 6.14 13.39 -2.15
CA VAL A 99 6.74 12.08 -2.45
C VAL A 99 7.08 12.03 -3.93
N HIS A 100 8.24 12.59 -4.28
CA HIS A 100 8.91 12.34 -5.55
C HIS A 100 10.09 11.40 -5.29
N LEU A 101 10.05 10.21 -5.88
CA LEU A 101 11.19 9.29 -5.86
C LEU A 101 12.09 9.65 -7.05
N ASP A 102 13.15 10.40 -6.76
CA ASP A 102 14.19 10.71 -7.76
C ASP A 102 14.93 9.42 -8.12
N LEU A 103 14.66 8.86 -9.28
CA LEU A 103 15.44 7.76 -9.83
C LEU A 103 16.26 8.33 -10.98
N GLY A 104 17.59 8.43 -10.81
CA GLY A 104 18.48 8.87 -11.90
C GLY A 104 18.27 8.03 -13.16
N GLU A 105 18.49 8.63 -14.33
CA GLU A 105 18.64 7.85 -15.56
C GLU A 105 19.92 7.02 -15.41
N GLU A 106 19.77 5.69 -15.51
CA GLU A 106 20.90 4.78 -15.67
C GLU A 106 21.67 5.27 -16.90
N ALA A 107 22.94 5.66 -16.71
CA ALA A 107 23.82 5.91 -17.84
C ALA A 107 23.83 4.63 -18.70
N ASP A 108 23.45 4.79 -19.97
CA ASP A 108 23.44 3.75 -20.99
C ASP A 108 24.57 2.74 -20.76
N ALA A 109 24.21 1.52 -20.38
CA ALA A 109 25.10 0.39 -20.46
C ALA A 109 25.31 0.08 -21.95
N ALA A 110 26.43 0.58 -22.47
CA ALA A 110 26.97 0.28 -23.80
C ALA A 110 27.23 -1.22 -24.01
#